data_AF-A0A2V7ZPD0-F1
#
_entry.id   AF-A0A2V7ZPD0-F1
#
_cell.length_a   1.000
_cell.length_b   1.000
_cell.length_c   1.000
_cell.angle_alpha   90.00
_cell.angle_beta   90.00
_cell.angle_gamma   90.00
#
_symmetry.space_group_name_H-M   'P 1'
#
loop_
_entity.id
_entity.type
_entity.pdbx_description
1 polymer ?
#
loop_
_entity_poly.entity_id
_entity_poly.type
_entity_poly.pdbx_seq_one_letter_code
_entity_poly.pdbx_strand_id
1 'polypeptide(L)' 'MKTVIVALVAAACGALITAAAIPLAGQGPTAAYRAPRTPDGKPDLNGMWQALNEANYDIEMHMARPALALRAGPYGPVPA' A
#
# COMPACT_ATOMS: atom_id res chain seq x y z
N MET A 1 -24.31 32.25 30.24
CA MET A 1 -23.51 31.09 30.70
C MET A 1 -24.01 29.76 30.12
N LYS A 2 -25.30 29.39 30.30
CA LYS A 2 -25.89 28.17 29.71
C LYS A 2 -25.71 28.03 28.19
N THR A 3 -25.91 29.11 27.44
CA THR A 3 -25.74 29.13 25.97
C THR A 3 -24.30 28.91 25.51
N VAL A 4 -23.33 29.40 26.29
CA VAL A 4 -21.89 29.24 26.01
C VAL A 4 -21.46 27.79 26.27
N ILE A 5 -21.95 27.16 27.35
CA ILE A 5 -21.65 25.76 27.66
C ILE A 5 -22.22 24.83 26.59
N VAL A 6 -23.45 25.05 26.14
CA VAL A 6 -24.06 24.25 25.07
C VAL A 6 -23.29 24.39 23.75
N ALA A 7 -22.86 25.60 23.41
CA ALA A 7 -22.06 25.83 22.20
C ALA A 7 -20.69 25.11 22.25
N LEU A 8 -20.03 25.11 23.41
CA LEU A 8 -18.73 24.42 23.58
C LEU A 8 -18.87 22.90 23.50
N VAL A 9 -19.92 22.32 24.09
CA VAL A 9 -20.17 20.87 24.01
C VAL A 9 -20.48 20.45 22.57
N ALA A 10 -21.31 21.23 21.86
CA ALA A 10 -21.63 20.95 20.45
C ALA A 10 -20.37 21.00 19.57
N ALA A 11 -19.50 22.00 19.78
CA ALA A 11 -18.23 22.11 19.06
C ALA A 11 -17.28 20.93 19.36
N ALA A 12 -17.16 20.52 20.62
CA ALA A 12 -16.31 19.39 21.02
C ALA A 12 -16.81 18.05 20.44
N CYS A 13 -18.13 17.80 20.48
CA CYS A 13 -18.72 16.62 19.85
C CYS A 13 -18.52 16.63 18.33
N GLY A 14 -18.69 17.79 17.68
CA GLY A 14 -18.42 17.93 16.25
C GLY A 14 -16.96 17.63 15.89
N ALA A 15 -16.02 18.12 16.69
CA ALA A 15 -14.59 17.86 16.51
C ALA A 15 -14.23 16.37 16.72
N LEU A 16 -14.82 15.71 17.72
CA LEU A 16 -14.59 14.28 17.97
C LEU A 16 -15.15 13.40 16.85
N ILE A 17 -16.35 13.70 16.36
CA ILE A 17 -16.98 12.94 15.28
C ILE A 17 -16.18 13.11 13.98
N THR A 18 -15.73 14.32 13.68
CA THR A 18 -14.90 14.58 12.49
C THR A 18 -13.54 13.91 12.58
N ALA A 19 -12.90 13.93 13.75
CA ALA A 19 -11.63 13.22 13.96
C ALA A 19 -11.77 11.69 13.81
N ALA A 20 -12.87 11.11 14.30
CA ALA A 20 -13.12 9.66 14.20
C ALA A 20 -13.51 9.19 12.78
N ALA A 21 -13.97 10.10 11.92
CA ALA A 21 -14.36 9.78 10.55
C ALA A 21 -13.17 9.79 9.56
N ILE A 22 -11.99 10.28 9.96
CA ILE A 22 -10.81 10.31 9.10
C ILE A 22 -10.11 8.94 9.17
N PRO A 23 -10.03 8.18 8.07
CA PRO A 23 -9.35 6.89 8.06
C PRO A 23 -7.86 7.10 8.34
N LEU A 24 -7.31 6.35 9.29
CA LEU A 24 -5.85 6.26 9.48
C LEU A 24 -5.22 5.59 8.25
N ALA A 25 -3.96 5.94 7.98
CA ALA A 25 -3.18 5.28 6.94
C ALA A 25 -3.20 3.75 7.16
N GLY A 26 -3.73 3.00 6.19
CA GLY A 26 -3.88 1.53 6.27
C GLY A 26 -5.27 1.02 6.68
N GLN A 27 -6.25 1.87 6.99
CA GLN A 27 -7.62 1.48 7.36
C GLN A 27 -8.65 1.52 6.20
N GLY A 28 -8.19 1.67 4.95
CA GLY A 28 -9.07 1.52 3.79
C GLY A 28 -9.55 0.07 3.64
N PRO A 29 -10.64 -0.21 2.91
CA PRO A 29 -11.01 -1.57 2.55
C PRO A 29 -9.89 -2.14 1.66
N THR A 30 -8.90 -2.77 2.28
CA THR A 30 -7.96 -3.59 1.53
C THR A 30 -8.79 -4.78 1.08
N ALA A 31 -9.18 -4.83 -0.20
CA ALA A 31 -9.37 -6.12 -0.83
C ALA A 31 -8.16 -6.95 -0.40
N ALA A 32 -8.38 -8.06 0.30
CA ALA A 32 -7.28 -8.83 0.87
C ALA A 32 -6.31 -9.13 -0.27
N TYR A 33 -5.16 -8.47 -0.28
CA TYR A 33 -4.25 -8.56 -1.39
C TYR A 33 -3.77 -10.01 -1.47
N ARG A 34 -4.18 -10.70 -2.52
CA ARG A 34 -3.71 -12.05 -2.79
C ARG A 34 -2.48 -11.94 -3.66
N ALA A 35 -1.32 -12.03 -3.04
CA ALA A 35 -0.04 -12.06 -3.75
C ALA A 35 -0.08 -13.17 -4.83
N PRO A 36 0.41 -12.88 -6.05
CA PRO A 36 0.60 -13.90 -7.08
C PRO A 36 1.45 -15.07 -6.56
N ARG A 37 1.20 -16.27 -7.09
CA ARG A 37 1.88 -17.51 -6.69
C ARG A 37 2.51 -18.15 -7.89
N THR A 38 3.68 -18.74 -7.70
CA THR A 38 4.33 -19.58 -8.70
C THR A 38 3.51 -20.86 -8.93
N PRO A 39 3.74 -21.59 -10.04
CA PRO A 39 3.12 -22.91 -10.26
C PRO A 39 3.36 -23.89 -9.10
N ASP A 40 4.48 -23.74 -8.39
CA ASP A 40 4.83 -24.54 -7.21
C ASP A 40 4.17 -24.04 -5.90
N GLY A 41 3.28 -23.05 -5.98
CA GLY A 41 2.52 -22.49 -4.84
C GLY A 41 3.29 -21.50 -3.95
N LYS A 42 4.56 -21.21 -4.27
CA LYS A 42 5.38 -20.26 -3.52
C LYS A 42 4.95 -18.82 -3.83
N PRO A 43 5.19 -17.84 -2.94
CA PRO A 43 5.00 -16.44 -3.27
C PRO A 43 5.81 -16.07 -4.52
N ASP A 44 5.14 -15.42 -5.48
CA ASP A 44 5.82 -14.87 -6.63
C ASP A 44 6.36 -13.48 -6.28
N LEU A 45 7.68 -13.32 -6.36
CA LEU A 45 8.39 -12.08 -6.03
C LEU A 45 8.88 -11.32 -7.29
N ASN A 46 8.42 -11.73 -8.47
CA ASN A 46 8.70 -11.01 -9.71
C ASN A 46 7.91 -9.69 -9.76
N GLY A 47 8.56 -8.62 -10.19
CA GLY A 47 7.93 -7.30 -10.31
C GLY A 47 8.90 -6.14 -10.07
N MET A 48 8.37 -4.92 -10.06
CA MET A 48 9.11 -3.72 -9.67
C MET A 48 8.89 -3.46 -8.17
N TRP A 49 9.99 -3.36 -7.44
CA TRP A 49 9.97 -3.09 -6.01
C TRP A 49 10.46 -1.68 -5.74
N GLN A 50 9.71 -0.93 -4.94
CA GLN A 50 10.07 0.41 -4.52
C GLN A 50 10.29 0.44 -3.01
N ALA A 51 11.44 0.97 -2.58
CA ALA A 51 11.66 1.31 -1.18
C ALA A 51 10.94 2.63 -0.87
N LEU A 52 9.96 2.60 0.04
CA LEU A 52 9.20 3.77 0.50
C LEU A 52 9.72 4.25 1.86
N ASN A 53 11.05 4.38 1.99
CA ASN A 53 11.72 4.83 3.21
C ASN A 53 13.04 5.54 2.89
N GLU A 54 13.75 5.98 3.92
CA GLU A 54 15.04 6.68 3.79
C GLU A 54 16.16 5.80 3.23
N ALA A 55 15.99 4.47 3.14
CA ALA A 55 16.97 3.57 2.51
C ALA A 55 17.05 3.75 0.98
N ASN A 56 16.20 4.59 0.40
CA ASN A 56 16.30 5.03 -1.00
C ASN A 56 17.25 6.24 -1.20
N TYR A 57 17.78 6.83 -0.12
CA TYR A 57 18.70 7.96 -0.25
C TYR A 57 20.00 7.50 -0.91
N ASP A 58 20.38 8.16 -2.02
CA ASP A 58 21.57 7.89 -2.83
C ASP A 58 21.53 6.63 -3.73
N ILE A 59 20.34 6.07 -4.00
CA ILE A 59 20.21 5.01 -5.02
C ILE A 59 20.05 5.65 -6.41
N GLU A 60 21.00 5.37 -7.32
CA GLU A 60 20.88 5.78 -8.72
C GLU A 60 19.72 5.05 -9.41
N MET A 61 18.98 5.78 -10.26
CA MET A 61 17.92 5.17 -11.06
C MET A 61 18.50 4.14 -12.03
N HIS A 62 18.17 2.87 -11.84
CA HIS A 62 18.44 1.84 -12.83
C HIS A 62 17.18 1.57 -13.65
N MET A 63 17.30 1.58 -14.98
CA MET A 63 16.18 1.22 -15.85
C MET A 63 15.70 -0.21 -15.54
N ALA A 64 14.39 -0.40 -15.53
CA ALA A 64 13.82 -1.74 -15.35
C ALA A 64 14.34 -2.67 -16.45
N ARG A 65 14.85 -3.84 -16.04
CA ARG A 65 15.33 -4.90 -16.93
C ARG A 65 14.38 -6.10 -16.86
N PRO A 66 14.41 -6.99 -17.86
CA PRO A 66 13.60 -8.21 -17.82
C PRO A 66 13.85 -9.00 -16.54
N ALA A 67 12.80 -9.65 -16.03
CA ALA A 67 12.90 -10.51 -14.85
C ALA A 67 13.96 -11.60 -15.07
N LEU A 68 14.74 -11.90 -14.02
CA LEU A 68 15.70 -13.01 -14.02
C LEU A 68 15.03 -14.36 -13.83
N ALA A 69 13.80 -14.38 -13.29
CA ALA A 69 12.99 -15.58 -13.28
C ALA A 69 12.39 -15.81 -14.66
N LEU A 70 12.43 -17.06 -15.11
CA LEU A 70 11.89 -17.46 -16.42
C LEU A 70 10.73 -18.43 -16.23
N ARG A 71 9.76 -18.37 -17.15
CA ARG A 71 8.67 -19.34 -17.31
C ARG A 71 8.71 -19.97 -18.68
N ALA A 72 8.13 -21.15 -18.81
CA ALA A 72 7.98 -21.81 -20.11
C ALA A 72 7.12 -20.96 -21.05
N GLY A 73 7.65 -20.62 -22.21
CA GLY A 73 6.95 -19.93 -23.29
C GLY A 73 6.88 -20.80 -24.57
N PRO A 74 6.07 -20.40 -25.56
CA PRO A 74 5.86 -21.19 -26.79
C PRO A 74 7.14 -21.44 -27.62
N TYR A 75 8.14 -20.57 -27.48
CA TYR A 75 9.41 -20.62 -28.25
C TYR A 75 10.65 -20.74 -27.36
N GLY A 76 10.48 -21.13 -26.09
CA GLY A 76 11.55 -21.21 -25.09
C GLY A 76 11.23 -20.43 -23.81
N PRO A 77 12.14 -20.43 -22.83
CA PRO A 77 11.96 -19.69 -21.58
C PRO A 77 11.82 -18.18 -21.82
N VAL A 78 10.80 -17.56 -21.23
CA VAL A 78 10.55 -16.11 -21.29
C VAL A 78 10.58 -15.52 -19.87
N PRO A 79 10.91 -14.22 -19.70
CA PRO A 79 10.77 -13.56 -18.40
C PRO A 79 9.38 -13.80 -17.79
N ALA A 80 9.37 -14.15 -16.50
CA ALA A 80 8.17 -14.49 -15.74
C ALA A 80 7.17 -13.33 -15.65
#